data_AF-J4GPS8-F1
#
_entry.id   AF-J4GPS8-F1
#
_cell.length_a   1.000
_cell.length_b   1.000
_cell.length_c   1.000
_cell.angle_alpha   90.00
_cell.angle_beta   90.00
_cell.angle_gamma   90.00
#
_symmetry.space_group_name_H-M   'P 1'
#
loop_
_entity.id
_entity.type
_entity.pdbx_description
1 polymer ?
#
loop_
_entity_poly.entity_id
_entity_poly.type
_entity_poly.pdbx_seq_one_letter_code
_entity_poly.pdbx_strand_id
1 'polypeptide(L)'
;MSHPGQSKYRLNPKPSYTDKMTETRSTIRRIMLQALRDITHDEVATMHYATYWRDIVVRYRVMIDGWPQDIPFKNLSNISNNGILDRLLQGWQSGGIHFRRISDAEFASLCANATTGGETEGAEVSDGE
;
A
#
# COMPACT_ATOMS: atom_id res chain seq x y z
N MET A 1 47.10 -23.77 -11.63
CA MET A 1 45.71 -24.03 -12.03
C MET A 1 44.83 -24.02 -10.78
N SER A 2 43.81 -23.17 -10.77
CA SER A 2 42.58 -23.14 -9.94
C SER A 2 42.64 -23.30 -8.41
N HIS A 3 42.27 -22.20 -7.70
CA HIS A 3 41.64 -22.23 -6.37
C HIS A 3 40.16 -22.66 -6.58
N PRO A 4 39.45 -23.28 -5.59
CA PRO A 4 38.70 -22.44 -4.64
C PRO A 4 38.41 -23.09 -3.27
N GLY A 5 38.05 -22.26 -2.29
CA GLY A 5 37.49 -22.74 -1.03
C GLY A 5 37.44 -21.73 0.12
N GLN A 6 37.16 -20.46 -0.17
CA GLN A 6 36.86 -19.47 0.87
C GLN A 6 35.41 -19.66 1.32
N SER A 7 35.19 -20.09 2.56
CA SER A 7 33.88 -19.98 3.23
C SER A 7 34.08 -19.59 4.70
N LYS A 8 34.48 -18.34 4.92
CA LYS A 8 34.64 -17.73 6.25
C LYS A 8 33.73 -16.52 6.43
N TYR A 9 32.42 -16.71 6.42
CA TYR A 9 31.49 -15.67 6.85
C TYR A 9 30.34 -16.29 7.66
N ARG A 10 30.59 -16.58 8.94
CA ARG A 10 29.53 -16.45 9.96
C ARG A 10 29.60 -15.03 10.51
N LEU A 11 29.11 -14.08 9.72
CA LEU A 11 28.71 -12.79 10.25
C LEU A 11 27.27 -13.00 10.74
N ASN A 12 27.10 -13.17 12.05
CA ASN A 12 25.87 -12.75 12.71
C ASN A 12 26.10 -11.27 13.09
N PRO A 13 25.87 -10.30 12.19
CA PRO A 13 25.87 -8.91 12.60
C PRO A 13 24.68 -8.71 13.55
N LYS A 14 24.90 -7.96 14.65
CA LYS A 14 23.79 -7.42 15.44
C LYS A 14 22.87 -6.68 14.46
N PRO A 15 21.54 -6.84 14.52
CA PRO A 15 20.64 -6.29 13.52
C PRO A 15 20.89 -4.78 13.41
N SER A 16 21.43 -4.39 12.27
CA SER A 16 21.68 -3.00 11.91
C SER A 16 20.34 -2.28 11.83
N TYR A 17 20.36 -0.95 11.93
CA TYR A 17 19.18 -0.10 11.71
C TYR A 17 18.46 -0.45 10.39
N THR A 18 19.23 -0.79 9.35
CA THR A 18 18.74 -1.27 8.05
C THR A 18 18.03 -2.62 8.12
N ASP A 19 18.46 -3.50 9.02
CA ASP A 19 17.84 -4.83 9.21
C ASP A 19 16.48 -4.68 9.89
N LYS A 20 16.37 -3.78 10.88
CA LYS A 20 15.09 -3.45 11.50
C LYS A 20 14.08 -2.89 10.50
N MET A 21 14.49 -1.94 9.66
CA MET A 21 13.60 -1.43 8.61
C MET A 21 13.17 -2.51 7.62
N THR A 22 14.09 -3.41 7.26
CA THR A 22 13.79 -4.54 6.37
C THR A 22 12.79 -5.50 7.01
N GLU A 23 12.96 -5.80 8.29
CA GLU A 23 12.06 -6.63 9.09
C GLU A 23 10.67 -5.99 9.22
N THR A 24 10.60 -4.69 9.56
CA THR A 24 9.34 -3.94 9.65
C THR A 24 8.60 -3.96 8.32
N ARG A 25 9.30 -3.70 7.20
CA ARG A 25 8.70 -3.77 5.86
C ARG A 25 8.17 -5.17 5.54
N SER A 26 8.94 -6.21 5.86
CA SER A 26 8.54 -7.61 5.63
C SER A 26 7.31 -7.97 6.45
N THR A 27 7.25 -7.50 7.71
CA THR A 27 6.11 -7.71 8.60
C THR A 27 4.85 -7.05 8.07
N ILE A 28 4.94 -5.76 7.67
CA ILE A 28 3.81 -5.05 7.07
C ILE A 28 3.34 -5.77 5.80
N ARG A 29 4.27 -6.16 4.91
CA ARG A 29 3.91 -6.91 3.68
C ARG A 29 3.17 -8.19 3.98
N ARG A 30 3.61 -8.95 4.99
CA ARG A 30 2.96 -10.20 5.40
C ARG A 30 1.54 -9.95 5.91
N ILE A 31 1.36 -8.95 6.78
CA ILE A 31 0.03 -8.60 7.33
C ILE A 31 -0.90 -8.13 6.21
N MET A 32 -0.43 -7.22 5.34
CA MET A 32 -1.22 -6.73 4.21
C MET A 32 -1.61 -7.84 3.24
N LEU A 33 -0.66 -8.71 2.89
CA LEU A 33 -0.92 -9.82 1.98
C LEU A 33 -1.94 -10.79 2.57
N GLN A 34 -1.79 -11.15 3.84
CA GLN A 34 -2.73 -12.04 4.52
C GLN A 34 -4.13 -11.40 4.59
N ALA A 35 -4.23 -10.15 5.05
CA ALA A 35 -5.50 -9.44 5.14
C ALA A 35 -6.19 -9.30 3.77
N LEU A 36 -5.43 -9.06 2.70
CA LEU A 36 -5.96 -9.03 1.34
C LEU A 36 -6.54 -10.39 0.94
N ARG A 37 -5.78 -11.48 1.13
CA ARG A 37 -6.24 -12.83 0.78
C ARG A 37 -7.46 -13.25 1.59
N ASP A 38 -7.50 -12.89 2.87
CA ASP A 38 -8.61 -13.19 3.77
C ASP A 38 -9.89 -12.50 3.32
N ILE A 39 -9.81 -11.23 2.89
CA ILE A 39 -11.00 -10.48 2.46
C ILE A 39 -11.42 -10.82 1.03
N THR A 40 -10.49 -11.17 0.13
CA THR A 40 -10.81 -11.55 -1.25
C THR A 40 -11.15 -13.02 -1.40
N HIS A 41 -10.83 -13.86 -0.41
CA HIS A 41 -10.85 -15.32 -0.48
C HIS A 41 -10.04 -15.88 -1.67
N ASP A 42 -9.00 -15.15 -2.09
CA ASP A 42 -8.13 -15.51 -3.20
C ASP A 42 -6.70 -15.65 -2.70
N GLU A 43 -6.20 -16.89 -2.65
CA GLU A 43 -4.86 -17.21 -2.16
C GLU A 43 -3.73 -16.70 -3.06
N VAL A 44 -4.01 -16.43 -4.34
CA VAL A 44 -3.04 -15.87 -5.28
C VAL A 44 -3.09 -14.35 -5.36
N ALA A 45 -3.99 -13.70 -4.60
CA ALA A 45 -4.02 -12.26 -4.51
C ALA A 45 -2.69 -11.72 -3.99
N THR A 46 -2.19 -10.68 -4.65
CA THR A 46 -0.95 -9.98 -4.30
C THR A 46 -1.18 -8.47 -4.36
N MET A 47 -0.37 -7.73 -3.60
CA MET A 47 -0.53 -6.29 -3.48
C MET A 47 0.08 -5.56 -4.68
N HIS A 48 -0.74 -4.78 -5.38
CA HIS A 48 -0.31 -3.92 -6.48
C HIS A 48 -0.47 -2.46 -6.09
N TYR A 49 0.64 -1.74 -5.86
CA TYR A 49 0.59 -0.33 -5.46
C TYR A 49 0.36 0.61 -6.65
N ALA A 50 1.07 0.40 -7.77
CA ALA A 50 0.98 1.26 -8.95
C ALA A 50 -0.35 1.12 -9.69
N THR A 51 -0.89 -0.10 -9.74
CA THR A 51 -2.18 -0.43 -10.37
C THR A 51 -3.25 -0.73 -9.32
N TYR A 52 -3.11 -0.17 -8.11
CA TYR A 52 -3.99 -0.43 -6.97
C TYR A 52 -5.47 -0.30 -7.31
N TRP A 53 -5.83 0.80 -7.97
CA TRP A 53 -7.20 1.04 -8.39
C TRP A 53 -7.73 -0.11 -9.26
N ARG A 54 -7.00 -0.51 -10.30
CA ARG A 54 -7.45 -1.53 -11.26
C ARG A 54 -7.41 -2.94 -10.69
N ASP A 55 -6.29 -3.32 -10.10
CA ASP A 55 -6.03 -4.72 -9.74
C ASP A 55 -6.50 -5.07 -8.33
N ILE A 56 -6.76 -4.08 -7.47
CA ILE A 56 -7.30 -4.28 -6.12
C ILE A 56 -8.74 -3.78 -6.02
N VAL A 57 -8.98 -2.49 -6.27
CA VAL A 57 -10.29 -1.87 -6.04
C VAL A 57 -11.34 -2.34 -7.05
N VAL A 58 -11.05 -2.23 -8.35
CA VAL A 58 -11.98 -2.64 -9.42
C VAL A 58 -12.16 -4.15 -9.42
N ARG A 59 -11.06 -4.91 -9.35
CA ARG A 59 -11.08 -6.38 -9.44
C ARG A 59 -11.76 -7.07 -8.27
N TYR A 60 -11.41 -6.69 -7.03
CA TYR A 60 -11.89 -7.40 -5.84
C TYR A 60 -12.94 -6.63 -5.03
N ARG A 61 -13.27 -5.38 -5.42
CA ARG A 61 -14.18 -4.52 -4.64
C ARG A 61 -13.70 -4.33 -3.20
N VAL A 62 -12.40 -4.13 -3.01
CA VAL A 62 -11.81 -3.86 -1.69
C VAL A 62 -10.93 -2.62 -1.72
N MET A 63 -10.96 -1.85 -0.64
CA MET A 63 -10.14 -0.68 -0.42
C MET A 63 -9.47 -0.71 0.95
N ILE A 64 -8.35 -0.03 1.10
CA ILE A 64 -7.71 0.19 2.39
C ILE A 64 -8.41 1.36 3.05
N ASP A 65 -8.88 1.13 4.27
CA ASP A 65 -9.45 2.14 5.12
C ASP A 65 -8.51 2.50 6.27
N GLY A 66 -8.63 3.74 6.76
CA GLY A 66 -7.81 4.26 7.86
C GLY A 66 -6.32 4.48 7.54
N TRP A 67 -5.94 4.49 6.26
CA TRP A 67 -4.58 4.85 5.86
C TRP A 67 -4.28 6.33 6.24
N PRO A 68 -3.15 6.62 6.92
CA PRO A 68 -2.84 7.99 7.34
C PRO A 68 -2.68 8.96 6.16
N GLN A 69 -3.35 10.11 6.22
CA GLN A 69 -3.35 11.10 5.13
C GLN A 69 -1.99 11.78 4.92
N ASP A 70 -1.15 11.82 5.94
CA ASP A 70 0.22 12.35 5.90
C ASP A 70 1.21 11.41 5.18
N ILE A 71 0.82 10.15 4.96
CA ILE A 71 1.69 9.14 4.36
C ILE A 71 1.22 8.86 2.93
N PRO A 72 2.04 9.16 1.90
CA PRO A 72 1.67 8.87 0.52
C PRO A 72 1.52 7.36 0.32
N PHE A 73 0.43 6.95 -0.33
CA PHE A 73 0.15 5.57 -0.65
C PHE A 73 1.06 5.08 -1.78
N LYS A 74 2.18 4.44 -1.41
CA LYS A 74 3.19 3.93 -2.35
C LYS A 74 3.83 2.65 -1.83
N ASN A 75 4.62 2.00 -2.68
CA ASN A 75 5.38 0.81 -2.29
C ASN A 75 6.24 1.08 -1.05
N LEU A 76 6.17 0.18 -0.06
CA LEU A 76 6.90 0.28 1.21
C LEU A 76 8.43 0.39 1.05
N SER A 77 9.00 -0.09 -0.05
CA SER A 77 10.43 0.09 -0.36
C SER A 77 10.80 1.55 -0.60
N ASN A 78 9.84 2.38 -1.05
CA ASN A 78 10.03 3.80 -1.32
C ASN A 78 9.84 4.67 -0.07
N ILE A 79 9.59 4.06 1.10
CA ILE A 79 9.48 4.73 2.39
C ILE A 79 10.78 4.50 3.15
N SER A 80 11.63 5.52 3.22
CA SER A 80 12.95 5.47 3.88
C SER A 80 12.93 5.87 5.35
N ASN A 81 11.78 6.27 5.89
CA ASN A 81 11.64 6.72 7.28
C ASN A 81 11.09 5.59 8.16
N ASN A 82 11.88 5.15 9.14
CA ASN A 82 11.47 4.07 10.04
C ASN A 82 10.25 4.44 10.92
N GLY A 83 10.15 5.69 11.38
CA GLY A 83 9.02 6.11 12.19
C GLY A 83 7.69 6.06 11.43
N ILE A 84 7.72 6.29 10.12
CA ILE A 84 6.55 6.11 9.24
C ILE A 84 6.20 4.62 9.13
N LEU A 85 7.19 3.75 8.93
CA LEU A 85 6.98 2.31 8.85
C LEU A 85 6.41 1.76 10.17
N ASP A 86 6.93 2.19 11.32
CA ASP A 86 6.45 1.77 12.63
C ASP A 86 4.99 2.20 12.86
N ARG A 87 4.61 3.43 12.46
CA ARG A 87 3.20 3.89 12.51
C ARG A 87 2.29 3.04 11.62
N LEU A 88 2.72 2.74 10.39
CA LEU A 88 1.96 1.88 9.50
C LEU A 88 1.79 0.49 10.12
N LEU A 89 2.87 -0.10 10.63
CA LEU A 89 2.84 -1.40 11.29
C LEU A 89 1.86 -1.41 12.47
N GLN A 90 1.92 -0.40 13.34
CA GLN A 90 1.01 -0.26 14.47
C GLN A 90 -0.44 -0.12 14.00
N GLY A 91 -0.71 0.67 12.95
CA GLY A 91 -2.05 0.83 12.37
C GLY A 91 -2.62 -0.49 11.83
N TRP A 92 -1.80 -1.28 11.12
CA TRP A 92 -2.21 -2.61 10.66
C TRP A 92 -2.44 -3.59 11.80
N GLN A 93 -1.62 -3.56 12.86
CA GLN A 93 -1.77 -4.45 14.01
C GLN A 93 -2.96 -4.09 14.91
N SER A 94 -3.27 -2.80 15.05
CA SER A 94 -4.40 -2.33 15.85
C SER A 94 -5.74 -2.44 15.12
N GLY A 95 -5.73 -2.74 13.82
CA GLY A 95 -6.92 -2.70 12.96
C GLY A 95 -7.33 -1.30 12.52
N GLY A 96 -6.57 -0.26 12.91
CA GLY A 96 -6.79 1.10 12.42
C GLY A 96 -6.60 1.22 10.91
N ILE A 97 -5.68 0.45 10.34
CA ILE A 97 -5.54 0.24 8.90
C ILE A 97 -6.00 -1.18 8.57
N HIS A 98 -7.00 -1.30 7.71
CA HIS A 98 -7.52 -2.60 7.29
C HIS A 98 -8.08 -2.53 5.88
N PHE A 99 -8.27 -3.69 5.25
CA PHE A 99 -9.04 -3.76 4.02
C PHE A 99 -10.53 -3.82 4.36
N ARG A 100 -11.33 -3.00 3.67
CA ARG A 100 -12.79 -3.06 3.70
C ARG A 100 -13.33 -3.38 2.31
N ARG A 101 -14.45 -4.11 2.27
CA ARG A 101 -15.24 -4.26 1.03
C ARG A 101 -15.97 -2.95 0.75
N ILE A 102 -16.03 -2.60 -0.53
CA ILE A 102 -16.85 -1.49 -1.02
C ILE A 102 -18.08 -2.06 -1.71
N SER A 103 -19.22 -1.44 -1.46
CA SER A 103 -20.47 -1.77 -2.17
C SER A 103 -20.42 -1.29 -3.62
N ASP A 104 -21.27 -1.84 -4.48
CA ASP A 104 -21.34 -1.40 -5.88
C ASP A 104 -21.78 0.06 -6.01
N ALA A 105 -22.62 0.56 -5.08
CA ALA A 105 -23.02 1.97 -5.04
C ALA A 105 -21.85 2.89 -4.68
N GLU A 106 -21.03 2.50 -3.69
CA GLU A 106 -19.79 3.22 -3.36
C GLU A 106 -18.81 3.16 -4.53
N PHE A 107 -18.63 1.99 -5.14
CA PHE A 107 -17.75 1.84 -6.31
C PHE A 107 -18.20 2.73 -7.47
N ALA A 108 -19.50 2.80 -7.77
CA ALA A 108 -20.03 3.68 -8.81
C ALA A 108 -19.74 5.16 -8.51
N SER A 109 -19.89 5.57 -7.25
CA SER A 109 -19.59 6.94 -6.80
C SER A 109 -18.09 7.26 -6.95
N LEU A 110 -17.22 6.31 -6.64
CA LEU A 110 -15.78 6.46 -6.81
C LEU A 110 -15.35 6.42 -8.29
N CYS A 111 -15.99 5.62 -9.14
CA CYS A 111 -15.74 5.65 -10.58
C CYS A 111 -16.18 6.97 -11.21
N ALA A 112 -17.30 7.53 -10.76
CA ALA A 112 -17.78 8.83 -11.20
C ALA A 112 -16.78 9.94 -10.81
N ASN A 113 -16.31 9.95 -9.56
CA ASN A 113 -15.34 10.96 -9.11
C ASN A 113 -13.98 10.87 -9.83
N ALA A 114 -13.54 9.66 -10.21
CA ALA A 114 -12.30 9.45 -10.95
C ALA A 114 -12.39 9.99 -12.38
N THR A 115 -13.59 10.13 -12.93
CA THR A 115 -13.86 10.71 -14.25
C THR A 115 -14.06 12.23 -14.17
N THR A 116 -14.64 12.73 -13.07
CA THR A 116 -14.91 14.17 -12.87
C THR A 116 -13.69 14.99 -12.41
N GLY A 117 -12.60 14.35 -11.96
CA GLY A 117 -11.35 15.02 -11.57
C GLY A 117 -10.52 15.66 -12.69
N GLY A 118 -11.08 15.79 -13.90
CA GLY A 118 -10.43 16.42 -15.06
C GLY A 118 -10.95 17.81 -15.44
N GLU A 119 -12.07 18.30 -14.89
CA GLU A 119 -12.71 19.54 -15.36
C GLU A 119 -13.31 20.35 -14.19
N THR A 120 -12.49 21.23 -13.63
CA THR A 120 -12.85 22.43 -12.85
C THR A 120 -11.71 23.42 -13.16
N GLU A 121 -11.88 24.61 -13.71
CA GLU A 121 -12.97 25.57 -13.79
C GLU A 121 -12.83 26.42 -15.07
N GLY A 122 -13.96 26.82 -15.66
CA GLY A 122 -13.99 27.78 -16.76
C GLY A 122 -15.41 28.14 -17.20
N ALA A 123 -16.36 28.16 -16.26
CA ALA A 123 -17.70 28.67 -16.52
C ALA A 123 -17.68 30.21 -16.47
N GLU A 124 -17.59 30.78 -17.66
CA GLU A 124 -18.43 31.89 -18.15
C GLU A 124 -19.07 32.80 -17.09
N VAL A 125 -18.56 34.03 -16.99
CA VAL A 125 -19.39 35.19 -16.62
C VAL A 125 -19.57 36.04 -17.88
N SER A 126 -20.67 35.75 -18.58
CA SER A 126 -21.25 36.63 -19.58
C SER A 126 -22.18 37.58 -18.82
N ASP A 127 -21.74 38.82 -18.62
CA ASP A 127 -22.62 39.91 -18.21
C ASP A 127 -22.47 40.97 -19.29
N GLY A 128 -23.51 41.08 -20.12
CA GLY A 128 -23.66 42.14 -21.08
C GLY A 128 -24.27 43.35 -20.40
N GLU A 129 -23.70 44.53 -20.64
CA GLU A 129 -24.41 45.71 -21.14
C GLU A 129 -23.42 46.71 -21.76
#